data_AF-C7P451-F1
#
_entry.id   AF-C7P451-F1
#
_cell.length_a   1.000
_cell.length_b   1.000
_cell.length_c   1.000
_cell.angle_alpha   90.00
_cell.angle_beta   90.00
_cell.angle_gamma   90.00
#
_symmetry.space_group_name_H-M   'P 1'
#
loop_
_entity.id
_entity.type
_entity.pdbx_description
1 polymer ?
#
loop_
_entity_poly.entity_id
_entity_poly.type
_entity_poly.pdbx_seq_one_letter_code
_entity_poly.pdbx_strand_id
1 'polypeptide(L)'
;MTTMEIPDLVRQALGDEEVTAGVNLGDEDAVCFTPTRTLVYRGEGLLSDEGVGEYAHDFERLSISEGRRKTKFTMTYVDDKDSFAVPGKRTSAVLERLLEGNLRVKGVIADDEGVSGVFRFSELTLVVTESRLLKHIGEYTWAGDFESYHYDDVTGLHFEEGSVATAVVLEADGRPERIKAPNDQAGLFRKTLEGSLFAYHDVDSLGELNHALEVDETDGETDDEEASPSGSDGLGLDSGIDPLVGDDEDADPSDERPAAAAGQRQSAASVTSQRDATGSRQASPSADGTTNDADLAAVEEQLATLTETIEQQNELLAKQQQTIKQLIKELRQGR
;
A
#
# COMPACT_ATOMS: atom_id res chain seq x y z
N MET A 1 -17.50 22.32 10.82
CA MET A 1 -16.20 22.79 10.32
C MET A 1 -15.76 23.98 11.16
N THR A 2 -14.54 23.96 11.70
CA THR A 2 -13.97 25.14 12.36
C THR A 2 -13.51 26.09 11.26
N THR A 3 -14.19 27.24 11.12
CA THR A 3 -13.85 28.24 10.12
C THR A 3 -12.44 28.76 10.39
N MET A 4 -11.48 28.39 9.54
CA MET A 4 -10.14 28.95 9.60
C MET A 4 -10.21 30.38 9.07
N GLU A 5 -9.91 31.36 9.92
CA GLU A 5 -9.87 32.75 9.49
C GLU A 5 -8.64 32.94 8.58
N ILE A 6 -8.89 33.14 7.29
CA ILE A 6 -7.83 33.26 6.27
C ILE A 6 -7.16 34.63 6.43
N PRO A 7 -5.84 34.71 6.66
CA PRO A 7 -5.12 35.98 6.79
C PRO A 7 -5.21 36.84 5.53
N ASP A 8 -5.15 38.16 5.68
CA ASP A 8 -5.28 39.09 4.55
C ASP A 8 -4.13 38.96 3.53
N LEU A 9 -2.92 38.62 3.98
CA LEU A 9 -1.80 38.33 3.07
C LEU A 9 -2.05 37.10 2.19
N VAL A 10 -2.74 36.08 2.74
CA VAL A 10 -3.19 34.91 1.95
C VAL A 10 -4.29 35.33 0.98
N ARG A 11 -5.27 36.13 1.43
CA ARG A 11 -6.33 36.68 0.54
C ARG A 11 -5.74 37.50 -0.62
N GLN A 12 -4.64 38.20 -0.42
CA GLN A 12 -3.94 38.94 -1.46
C GLN A 12 -3.16 38.02 -2.42
N ALA A 13 -2.56 36.94 -1.93
CA ALA A 13 -1.82 35.96 -2.73
C ALA A 13 -2.74 35.06 -3.60
N LEU A 14 -3.98 34.82 -3.17
CA LEU A 14 -4.97 33.99 -3.87
C LEU A 14 -5.26 34.41 -5.32
N GLY A 15 -5.18 35.70 -5.63
CA GLY A 15 -5.50 36.20 -6.98
C GLY A 15 -6.95 35.85 -7.37
N ASP A 16 -7.11 35.07 -8.44
CA ASP A 16 -8.41 34.61 -8.94
C ASP A 16 -8.83 33.21 -8.41
N GLU A 17 -8.01 32.56 -7.57
CA GLU A 17 -8.30 31.22 -7.02
C GLU A 17 -8.94 31.27 -5.63
N GLU A 18 -9.76 30.29 -5.30
CA GLU A 18 -10.33 30.11 -3.96
C GLU A 18 -9.59 29.04 -3.14
N VAL A 19 -9.66 29.15 -1.81
CA VAL A 19 -9.11 28.13 -0.90
C VAL A 19 -10.03 26.91 -0.87
N THR A 20 -9.57 25.80 -1.40
CA THR A 20 -10.26 24.49 -1.32
C THR A 20 -10.10 23.85 0.06
N ALA A 21 -8.94 24.03 0.71
CA ALA A 21 -8.65 23.48 2.03
C ALA A 21 -7.67 24.33 2.85
N GLY A 22 -7.77 24.25 4.18
CA GLY A 22 -6.83 24.88 5.12
C GLY A 22 -6.37 23.92 6.22
N VAL A 23 -5.07 23.93 6.52
CA VAL A 23 -4.46 23.20 7.64
C VAL A 23 -3.73 24.18 8.55
N ASN A 24 -4.31 24.47 9.72
CA ASN A 24 -3.64 25.23 10.77
C ASN A 24 -2.45 24.43 11.32
N LEU A 25 -1.24 24.98 11.22
CA LEU A 25 -0.01 24.34 11.68
C LEU A 25 0.14 24.48 13.20
N GLY A 26 -0.27 25.62 13.74
CA GLY A 26 -0.20 26.00 15.15
C GLY A 26 0.19 27.46 15.26
N ASP A 27 -0.14 28.10 16.39
CA ASP A 27 -0.03 29.55 16.55
C ASP A 27 -0.80 30.23 15.39
N GLU A 28 -0.18 31.18 14.68
CA GLU A 28 -0.75 31.83 13.50
C GLU A 28 -0.38 31.13 12.17
N ASP A 29 0.56 30.17 12.16
CA ASP A 29 1.01 29.48 10.95
C ASP A 29 -0.09 28.61 10.31
N ALA A 30 -0.24 28.66 8.99
CA ALA A 30 -1.22 27.88 8.25
C ALA A 30 -0.74 27.47 6.85
N VAL A 31 -1.35 26.42 6.30
CA VAL A 31 -1.23 26.03 4.89
C VAL A 31 -2.61 26.10 4.26
N CYS A 32 -2.75 26.88 3.20
CA CYS A 32 -3.94 26.96 2.37
C CYS A 32 -3.67 26.27 1.03
N PHE A 33 -4.63 25.47 0.57
CA PHE A 33 -4.58 24.80 -0.71
C PHE A 33 -5.60 25.46 -1.63
N THR A 34 -5.19 25.66 -2.88
CA THR A 34 -6.01 26.14 -4.01
C THR A 34 -6.00 25.04 -5.09
N PRO A 35 -6.76 25.15 -6.19
CA PRO A 35 -6.67 24.17 -7.27
C PRO A 35 -5.24 23.99 -7.80
N THR A 36 -4.50 25.07 -8.08
CA THR A 36 -3.20 24.98 -8.77
C THR A 36 -1.98 25.09 -7.86
N ARG A 37 -2.12 25.58 -6.62
CA ARG A 37 -0.99 25.85 -5.73
C ARG A 37 -1.29 25.72 -4.22
N THR A 38 -0.22 25.55 -3.46
CA THR A 38 -0.21 25.58 -2.00
C THR A 38 0.38 26.91 -1.52
N LEU A 39 -0.33 27.60 -0.63
CA LEU A 39 0.10 28.83 0.02
C LEU A 39 0.47 28.54 1.49
N VAL A 40 1.73 28.73 1.86
CA VAL A 40 2.22 28.52 3.25
C VAL A 40 2.37 29.86 3.94
N TYR A 41 1.41 30.17 4.80
CA TYR A 41 1.41 31.36 5.65
C TYR A 41 2.25 31.12 6.90
N ARG A 42 3.10 32.09 7.22
CA ARG A 42 3.85 32.22 8.47
C ARG A 42 3.46 33.54 9.13
N GLY A 43 2.96 33.45 10.37
CA GLY A 43 2.63 34.63 11.16
C GLY A 43 3.89 35.39 11.62
N GLU A 44 3.70 36.59 12.15
CA GLU A 44 4.81 37.40 12.67
C GLU A 44 5.46 36.70 13.88
N GLY A 45 6.71 36.28 13.71
CA GLY A 45 7.51 35.66 14.75
C GLY A 45 8.51 36.62 15.35
N LEU A 46 8.98 36.33 16.58
CA LEU A 46 10.03 37.09 17.29
C LEU A 46 11.34 37.34 16.51
N LEU A 47 11.53 36.64 15.38
CA LEU A 47 12.74 36.66 14.53
C LEU A 47 12.42 36.64 13.03
N SER A 48 11.15 36.80 12.63
CA SER A 48 10.74 36.66 11.22
C SER A 48 9.44 37.41 10.99
N ASP A 49 9.43 38.28 9.98
CA ASP A 49 8.24 39.02 9.57
C ASP A 49 7.15 38.08 9.01
N GLU A 50 5.90 38.54 9.01
CA GLU A 50 4.77 37.85 8.36
C GLU A 50 5.06 37.59 6.88
N GLY A 51 4.67 36.42 6.36
CA GLY A 51 4.87 36.11 4.94
C GLY A 51 4.12 34.88 4.44
N VAL A 52 3.89 34.87 3.12
CA VAL A 52 3.35 33.72 2.38
C VAL A 52 4.42 33.23 1.40
N GLY A 53 4.68 31.91 1.44
CA GLY A 53 5.38 31.22 0.36
C GLY A 53 4.37 30.53 -0.55
N GLU A 54 4.54 30.65 -1.86
CA GLU A 54 3.71 29.99 -2.86
C GLU A 54 4.44 28.79 -3.46
N TYR A 55 3.71 27.70 -3.71
CA TYR A 55 4.27 26.47 -4.26
C TYR A 55 3.28 25.86 -5.26
N ALA A 56 3.65 25.77 -6.53
CA ALA A 56 2.77 25.20 -7.56
C ALA A 56 2.58 23.69 -7.37
N HIS A 57 1.43 23.17 -7.78
CA HIS A 57 1.12 21.75 -7.75
C HIS A 57 1.67 20.97 -8.96
N ASP A 58 2.25 21.62 -9.95
CA ASP A 58 2.76 20.99 -11.18
C ASP A 58 4.10 20.24 -11.03
N PHE A 59 4.65 20.16 -9.80
CA PHE A 59 5.92 19.51 -9.49
C PHE A 59 6.04 18.09 -10.06
N GLU A 60 7.26 17.72 -10.45
CA GLU A 60 7.57 16.39 -10.97
C GLU A 60 7.73 15.35 -9.86
N ARG A 61 8.32 15.77 -8.73
CA ARG A 61 8.74 14.88 -7.65
C ARG A 61 8.53 15.51 -6.28
N LEU A 62 7.97 14.73 -5.36
CA LEU A 62 7.83 15.06 -3.94
C LEU A 62 8.79 14.23 -3.10
N SER A 63 9.54 14.89 -2.21
CA SER A 63 10.36 14.23 -1.19
C SER A 63 9.96 14.71 0.21
N ILE A 64 9.73 13.76 1.11
CA ILE A 64 9.49 14.04 2.53
C ILE A 64 10.72 13.71 3.36
N SER A 65 11.12 14.64 4.23
CA SER A 65 12.14 14.40 5.25
C SER A 65 11.57 14.67 6.64
N GLU A 66 11.38 13.61 7.42
CA GLU A 66 10.83 13.68 8.77
C GLU A 66 11.92 13.99 9.80
N GLY A 67 11.81 15.15 10.46
CA GLY A 67 12.62 15.49 11.63
C GLY A 67 11.81 15.36 12.91
N ARG A 68 12.50 15.28 14.07
CA ARG A 68 11.92 15.09 15.42
C ARG A 68 10.69 15.99 15.76
N ARG A 69 10.57 17.18 15.15
CA ARG A 69 9.52 18.16 15.44
C ARG A 69 8.73 18.66 14.23
N LYS A 70 9.36 18.65 13.05
CA LYS A 70 8.83 19.21 11.82
C LYS A 70 9.22 18.28 10.67
N THR A 71 8.30 18.13 9.73
CA THR A 71 8.48 17.39 8.48
C THR A 71 8.72 18.40 7.37
N LYS A 72 9.75 18.18 6.57
CA LYS A 72 10.10 19.01 5.43
C LYS A 72 9.52 18.39 4.15
N PHE A 73 8.65 19.13 3.49
CA PHE A 73 8.14 18.86 2.15
C PHE A 73 9.07 19.52 1.15
N THR A 74 9.46 18.80 0.11
CA THR A 74 10.41 19.28 -0.90
C THR A 74 9.90 18.89 -2.27
N MET A 75 9.51 19.88 -3.07
CA MET A 75 9.01 19.70 -4.43
C MET A 75 10.12 20.04 -5.41
N THR A 76 10.24 19.22 -6.46
CA THR A 76 11.20 19.43 -7.54
C THR A 76 10.41 19.62 -8.82
N TYR A 77 10.63 20.76 -9.47
CA TYR A 77 10.07 21.12 -10.77
C TYR A 77 11.13 20.88 -11.86
N VAL A 78 10.86 21.31 -13.10
CA VAL A 78 11.78 21.13 -14.23
C VAL A 78 13.14 21.79 -13.99
N ASP A 79 13.12 23.07 -13.61
CA ASP A 79 14.34 23.90 -13.47
C ASP A 79 14.67 24.24 -12.00
N ASP A 80 13.69 24.16 -11.09
CA ASP A 80 13.76 24.68 -9.73
C ASP A 80 13.34 23.65 -8.65
N LYS A 81 13.61 23.97 -7.39
CA LYS A 81 13.34 23.09 -6.24
C LYS A 81 13.01 23.87 -4.98
N ASP A 82 11.73 23.84 -4.60
CA ASP A 82 11.24 24.51 -3.40
C ASP A 82 10.99 23.56 -2.23
N SER A 83 10.89 24.14 -1.04
CA SER A 83 10.58 23.36 0.14
C SER A 83 10.05 24.18 1.31
N PHE A 84 9.08 23.62 2.01
CA PHE A 84 8.56 24.15 3.27
C PHE A 84 8.58 23.09 4.36
N ALA A 85 8.34 23.50 5.61
CA ALA A 85 8.31 22.59 6.74
C ALA A 85 7.11 22.87 7.65
N VAL A 86 6.44 21.79 8.06
CA VAL A 86 5.24 21.79 8.90
C VAL A 86 5.48 20.97 10.17
N PRO A 87 4.76 21.19 11.28
CA PRO A 87 4.84 20.34 12.46
C PRO A 87 4.50 18.88 12.15
N GLY A 88 5.24 17.91 12.72
CA GLY A 88 5.12 16.50 12.35
C GLY A 88 3.68 15.93 12.46
N LYS A 89 2.91 16.41 13.45
CA LYS A 89 1.48 16.11 13.65
C LYS A 89 0.54 16.53 12.49
N ARG A 90 1.04 17.27 11.50
CA ARG A 90 0.29 17.74 10.31
C ARG A 90 0.77 17.06 9.01
N THR A 91 1.72 16.13 9.08
CA THR A 91 2.33 15.52 7.89
C THR A 91 1.29 14.91 6.94
N SER A 92 0.44 14.00 7.41
CA SER A 92 -0.54 13.31 6.56
C SER A 92 -1.53 14.29 5.92
N ALA A 93 -2.17 15.15 6.72
CA ALA A 93 -3.14 16.14 6.24
C ALA A 93 -2.57 17.15 5.22
N VAL A 94 -1.26 17.42 5.25
CA VAL A 94 -0.56 18.26 4.25
C VAL A 94 -0.17 17.43 3.03
N LEU A 95 0.28 16.19 3.22
CA LEU A 95 0.65 15.26 2.15
C LEU A 95 -0.56 14.89 1.28
N GLU A 96 -1.68 14.52 1.89
CA GLU A 96 -2.95 14.20 1.21
C GLU A 96 -3.34 15.32 0.25
N ARG A 97 -3.40 16.56 0.75
CA ARG A 97 -3.83 17.73 -0.05
C ARG A 97 -2.81 18.19 -1.09
N LEU A 98 -1.52 18.04 -0.80
CA LEU A 98 -0.46 18.36 -1.76
C LEU A 98 -0.42 17.36 -2.92
N LEU A 99 -0.71 16.08 -2.66
CA LEU A 99 -0.86 15.07 -3.71
C LEU A 99 -2.18 15.18 -4.45
N GLU A 100 -3.31 15.45 -3.77
CA GLU A 100 -4.59 15.75 -4.42
C GLU A 100 -4.44 16.86 -5.48
N GLY A 101 -3.82 17.98 -5.09
CA GLY A 101 -3.53 19.08 -6.00
C GLY A 101 -2.60 18.70 -7.16
N ASN A 102 -1.54 17.92 -6.90
CA ASN A 102 -0.63 17.46 -7.95
C ASN A 102 -1.31 16.52 -8.94
N LEU A 103 -2.07 15.54 -8.46
CA LEU A 103 -2.80 14.59 -9.27
C LEU A 103 -3.84 15.29 -10.15
N ARG A 104 -4.57 16.28 -9.62
CA ARG A 104 -5.54 17.07 -10.37
C ARG A 104 -4.88 17.93 -11.45
N VAL A 105 -3.81 18.66 -11.13
CA VAL A 105 -3.04 19.45 -12.12
C VAL A 105 -2.37 18.57 -13.19
N LYS A 106 -1.99 17.34 -12.86
CA LYS A 106 -1.47 16.35 -13.82
C LYS A 106 -2.57 15.63 -14.62
N GLY A 107 -3.85 15.85 -14.31
CA GLY A 107 -5.00 15.21 -14.97
C GLY A 107 -5.16 13.71 -14.65
N VAL A 108 -4.68 13.27 -13.48
CA VAL A 108 -4.72 11.86 -13.04
C VAL A 108 -6.02 11.52 -12.30
N ILE A 109 -6.58 12.52 -11.61
CA ILE A 109 -7.88 12.47 -10.91
C ILE A 109 -8.77 13.61 -11.45
N ALA A 110 -10.08 13.47 -11.28
CA ALA A 110 -11.04 14.51 -11.69
C ALA A 110 -10.97 15.78 -10.81
N ASP A 111 -11.63 16.85 -11.25
CA ASP A 111 -11.68 18.12 -10.52
C ASP A 111 -12.50 18.04 -9.21
N ASP A 112 -13.47 17.13 -9.17
CA ASP A 112 -14.33 16.82 -8.03
C ASP A 112 -13.85 15.61 -7.20
N GLU A 113 -12.94 14.79 -7.74
CA GLU A 113 -12.39 13.61 -7.06
C GLU A 113 -11.40 13.99 -5.94
N GLY A 114 -11.65 13.46 -4.74
CA GLY A 114 -10.82 13.64 -3.55
C GLY A 114 -9.78 12.52 -3.32
N VAL A 115 -8.75 12.85 -2.51
CA VAL A 115 -7.81 11.86 -1.95
C VAL A 115 -8.28 11.45 -0.55
N SER A 116 -8.69 10.19 -0.40
CA SER A 116 -9.12 9.57 0.87
C SER A 116 -7.96 9.32 1.84
N GLY A 117 -6.74 9.08 1.34
CA GLY A 117 -5.57 8.91 2.19
C GLY A 117 -4.28 8.57 1.45
N VAL A 118 -3.13 8.87 2.08
CA VAL A 118 -1.79 8.58 1.54
C VAL A 118 -0.96 7.77 2.54
N PHE A 119 -0.45 6.63 2.09
CA PHE A 119 0.30 5.66 2.90
C PHE A 119 1.71 5.49 2.35
N ARG A 120 2.72 5.36 3.23
CA ARG A 120 4.14 5.29 2.82
C ARG A 120 4.86 4.17 3.55
N PHE A 121 5.35 3.20 2.80
CA PHE A 121 5.97 1.97 3.27
C PHE A 121 7.38 1.83 2.66
N SER A 122 8.37 2.48 3.27
CA SER A 122 9.74 2.62 2.73
C SER A 122 9.76 3.30 1.35
N GLU A 123 9.91 2.55 0.26
CA GLU A 123 9.95 3.04 -1.13
C GLU A 123 8.56 2.96 -1.82
N LEU A 124 7.60 2.28 -1.21
CA LEU A 124 6.23 2.16 -1.71
C LEU A 124 5.36 3.29 -1.15
N THR A 125 4.68 4.03 -2.02
CA THR A 125 3.64 5.00 -1.65
C THR A 125 2.33 4.62 -2.32
N LEU A 126 1.25 4.59 -1.53
CA LEU A 126 -0.10 4.32 -1.99
C LEU A 126 -0.96 5.57 -1.78
N VAL A 127 -1.73 5.94 -2.80
CA VAL A 127 -2.74 7.00 -2.71
C VAL A 127 -4.10 6.37 -2.95
N VAL A 128 -4.95 6.37 -1.93
CA VAL A 128 -6.35 5.96 -2.03
C VAL A 128 -7.16 7.20 -2.39
N THR A 129 -7.88 7.17 -3.50
CA THR A 129 -8.82 8.23 -3.90
C THR A 129 -10.26 7.70 -3.81
N GLU A 130 -11.22 8.54 -4.19
CA GLU A 130 -12.63 8.17 -4.30
C GLU A 130 -12.93 7.21 -5.46
N SER A 131 -12.13 7.18 -6.56
CA SER A 131 -12.36 6.29 -7.71
C SER A 131 -11.23 5.31 -8.07
N ARG A 132 -10.03 5.47 -7.48
CA ARG A 132 -8.86 4.66 -7.85
C ARG A 132 -7.85 4.48 -6.71
N LEU A 133 -7.08 3.40 -6.79
CA LEU A 133 -5.86 3.20 -6.01
C LEU A 133 -4.65 3.50 -6.89
N LEU A 134 -3.79 4.42 -6.47
CA LEU A 134 -2.51 4.68 -7.13
C LEU A 134 -1.37 4.07 -6.32
N LYS A 135 -0.43 3.41 -7.01
CA LYS A 135 0.73 2.73 -6.44
C LYS A 135 2.02 3.27 -7.08
N HIS A 136 2.82 3.97 -6.29
CA HIS A 136 4.15 4.46 -6.66
C HIS A 136 5.23 3.65 -5.93
N ILE A 137 6.29 3.24 -6.64
CA ILE A 137 7.48 2.62 -6.03
C ILE A 137 8.72 3.41 -6.47
N GLY A 138 9.47 3.97 -5.52
CA GLY A 138 10.70 4.69 -5.83
C GLY A 138 11.42 5.31 -4.62
N GLU A 139 12.54 5.98 -4.91
CA GLU A 139 13.33 6.71 -3.90
C GLU A 139 12.62 7.98 -3.39
N TYR A 140 11.62 8.46 -4.13
CA TYR A 140 10.84 9.65 -3.80
C TYR A 140 9.52 9.27 -3.14
N THR A 141 8.91 10.22 -2.43
CA THR A 141 7.56 10.02 -1.88
C THR A 141 6.51 9.99 -2.99
N TRP A 142 6.73 10.77 -4.05
CA TRP A 142 5.89 10.73 -5.24
C TRP A 142 6.71 11.16 -6.46
N ALA A 143 6.43 10.55 -7.61
CA ALA A 143 6.88 10.97 -8.92
C ALA A 143 5.81 10.59 -9.96
N GLY A 144 5.91 11.14 -11.17
CA GLY A 144 4.96 10.87 -12.26
C GLY A 144 4.99 9.46 -12.87
N ASP A 145 5.63 8.48 -12.24
CA ASP A 145 5.67 7.08 -12.66
C ASP A 145 5.01 6.22 -11.57
N PHE A 146 3.80 5.74 -11.84
CA PHE A 146 2.95 5.02 -10.89
C PHE A 146 1.98 4.11 -11.65
N GLU A 147 1.54 3.05 -10.99
CA GLU A 147 0.44 2.20 -11.42
C GLU A 147 -0.88 2.78 -10.91
N SER A 148 -1.96 2.65 -11.69
CA SER A 148 -3.30 3.12 -11.35
C SER A 148 -4.29 1.98 -11.53
N TYR A 149 -5.13 1.75 -10.52
CA TYR A 149 -6.17 0.73 -10.50
C TYR A 149 -7.51 1.44 -10.31
N HIS A 150 -8.33 1.56 -11.36
CA HIS A 150 -9.66 2.16 -11.25
C HIS A 150 -10.59 1.19 -10.52
N TYR A 151 -11.53 1.70 -9.72
CA TYR A 151 -12.43 0.84 -8.95
C TYR A 151 -13.47 0.10 -9.81
N ASP A 152 -13.69 0.54 -11.06
CA ASP A 152 -14.43 -0.22 -12.09
C ASP A 152 -13.67 -1.48 -12.54
N ASP A 153 -12.34 -1.42 -12.63
CA ASP A 153 -11.51 -2.53 -13.13
C ASP A 153 -11.24 -3.58 -12.03
N VAL A 154 -11.63 -3.31 -10.78
CA VAL A 154 -11.41 -4.19 -9.62
C VAL A 154 -12.51 -5.24 -9.57
N THR A 155 -12.15 -6.51 -9.71
CA THR A 155 -13.10 -7.65 -9.64
C THR A 155 -13.10 -8.35 -8.29
N GLY A 156 -12.14 -8.04 -7.39
CA GLY A 156 -12.14 -8.62 -6.05
C GLY A 156 -11.19 -7.95 -5.06
N LEU A 157 -11.58 -7.97 -3.78
CA LEU A 157 -10.74 -7.49 -2.68
C LEU A 157 -10.67 -8.53 -1.55
N HIS A 158 -9.45 -8.90 -1.16
CA HIS A 158 -9.22 -9.72 0.03
C HIS A 158 -7.90 -9.37 0.78
N PHE A 159 -7.79 -9.87 2.01
CA PHE A 159 -6.72 -9.51 2.94
C PHE A 159 -6.05 -10.75 3.54
N GLU A 160 -4.73 -10.80 3.47
CA GLU A 160 -3.90 -11.86 4.05
C GLU A 160 -3.09 -11.31 5.23
N GLU A 161 -3.51 -11.62 6.46
CA GLU A 161 -2.79 -11.19 7.66
C GLU A 161 -1.50 -12.00 7.86
N GLY A 162 -0.35 -11.29 7.87
CA GLY A 162 0.96 -11.87 8.12
C GLY A 162 1.57 -11.40 9.45
N SER A 163 2.57 -12.13 9.94
CA SER A 163 3.23 -11.81 11.22
C SER A 163 4.00 -10.50 11.25
N VAL A 164 4.38 -9.96 10.08
CA VAL A 164 5.18 -8.73 9.92
C VAL A 164 4.44 -7.67 9.09
N ALA A 165 3.69 -8.11 8.08
CA ALA A 165 2.95 -7.27 7.15
C ALA A 165 1.68 -8.00 6.71
N THR A 166 0.58 -7.25 6.58
CA THR A 166 -0.65 -7.70 5.93
C THR A 166 -0.50 -7.47 4.43
N ALA A 167 -0.89 -8.45 3.63
CA ALA A 167 -1.04 -8.27 2.20
C ALA A 167 -2.49 -7.89 1.88
N VAL A 168 -2.67 -6.78 1.18
CA VAL A 168 -3.92 -6.45 0.49
C VAL A 168 -3.80 -7.06 -0.90
N VAL A 169 -4.75 -7.89 -1.29
CA VAL A 169 -4.83 -8.46 -2.64
C VAL A 169 -6.01 -7.81 -3.34
N LEU A 170 -5.70 -7.07 -4.39
CA LEU A 170 -6.65 -6.41 -5.27
C LEU A 170 -6.63 -7.19 -6.59
N GLU A 171 -7.75 -7.77 -6.98
CA GLU A 171 -7.91 -8.40 -8.29
C GLU A 171 -8.41 -7.33 -9.25
N ALA A 172 -7.64 -7.02 -10.29
CA ALA A 172 -7.96 -6.03 -11.30
C ALA A 172 -7.39 -6.46 -12.66
N ASP A 173 -8.06 -6.13 -13.78
CA ASP A 173 -7.71 -6.62 -15.13
C ASP A 173 -7.53 -8.17 -15.20
N GLY A 174 -8.29 -8.92 -14.39
CA GLY A 174 -8.14 -10.38 -14.25
C GLY A 174 -6.79 -10.83 -13.65
N ARG A 175 -6.12 -9.97 -12.88
CA ARG A 175 -4.82 -10.25 -12.23
C ARG A 175 -4.82 -9.85 -10.75
N PRO A 176 -4.37 -10.73 -9.84
CA PRO A 176 -4.20 -10.38 -8.42
C PRO A 176 -2.92 -9.58 -8.20
N GLU A 177 -3.06 -8.31 -7.84
CA GLU A 177 -1.96 -7.47 -7.36
C GLU A 177 -1.87 -7.55 -5.82
N ARG A 178 -0.71 -7.97 -5.31
CA ARG A 178 -0.48 -8.20 -3.87
C ARG A 178 0.39 -7.11 -3.25
N ILE A 179 -0.26 -6.17 -2.58
CA ILE A 179 0.36 -5.00 -1.94
C ILE A 179 0.66 -5.31 -0.46
N LYS A 180 1.92 -5.20 -0.03
CA LYS A 180 2.33 -5.44 1.36
C LYS A 180 2.35 -4.14 2.17
N ALA A 181 1.54 -4.08 3.22
CA ALA A 181 1.52 -3.01 4.20
C ALA A 181 2.07 -3.49 5.56
N PRO A 182 3.03 -2.78 6.18
CA PRO A 182 3.45 -3.02 7.56
C PRO A 182 2.28 -3.01 8.55
N ASN A 183 2.28 -3.93 9.53
CA ASN A 183 1.12 -4.17 10.40
C ASN A 183 0.67 -2.94 11.21
N ASP A 184 1.57 -2.00 11.52
CA ASP A 184 1.27 -0.74 12.22
C ASP A 184 0.42 0.24 11.42
N GLN A 185 0.46 0.17 10.08
CA GLN A 185 -0.29 1.04 9.17
C GLN A 185 -1.34 0.29 8.34
N ALA A 186 -1.20 -1.03 8.18
CA ALA A 186 -2.10 -1.87 7.39
C ALA A 186 -3.58 -1.71 7.79
N GLY A 187 -3.89 -1.60 9.09
CA GLY A 187 -5.26 -1.41 9.56
C GLY A 187 -5.89 -0.08 9.12
N LEU A 188 -5.12 0.99 9.04
CA LEU A 188 -5.60 2.28 8.55
C LEU A 188 -5.72 2.29 7.02
N PHE A 189 -4.75 1.71 6.31
CA PHE A 189 -4.79 1.57 4.86
C PHE A 189 -6.02 0.73 4.44
N ARG A 190 -6.18 -0.46 5.02
CA ARG A 190 -7.33 -1.35 4.81
C ARG A 190 -8.65 -0.60 5.00
N LYS A 191 -8.86 0.06 6.14
CA LYS A 191 -10.09 0.78 6.42
C LYS A 191 -10.37 1.91 5.42
N THR A 192 -9.32 2.57 4.93
CA THR A 192 -9.45 3.69 3.98
C THR A 192 -9.77 3.19 2.57
N LEU A 193 -9.16 2.07 2.16
CA LEU A 193 -9.44 1.42 0.88
C LEU A 193 -10.84 0.78 0.87
N GLU A 194 -11.18 -0.01 1.90
CA GLU A 194 -12.53 -0.57 2.10
C GLU A 194 -13.57 0.56 2.06
N GLY A 195 -13.39 1.62 2.86
CA GLY A 195 -14.34 2.74 2.89
C GLY A 195 -14.47 3.52 1.57
N SER A 196 -13.43 3.54 0.73
CA SER A 196 -13.49 4.22 -0.59
C SER A 196 -14.18 3.34 -1.63
N LEU A 197 -13.83 2.04 -1.69
CA LEU A 197 -14.51 1.07 -2.56
C LEU A 197 -15.99 0.89 -2.20
N PHE A 198 -16.31 0.87 -0.91
CA PHE A 198 -17.68 0.77 -0.41
C PHE A 198 -18.52 1.99 -0.80
N ALA A 199 -17.95 3.20 -0.70
CA ALA A 199 -18.62 4.42 -1.14
C ALA A 199 -18.74 4.51 -2.67
N TYR A 200 -17.80 3.94 -3.43
CA TYR A 200 -17.82 3.93 -4.88
C TYR A 200 -18.89 2.98 -5.44
N HIS A 201 -18.97 1.77 -4.88
CA HIS A 201 -19.89 0.70 -5.30
C HIS A 201 -21.26 0.74 -4.57
N ASP A 202 -21.50 1.73 -3.70
CA ASP A 202 -22.72 1.89 -2.87
C ASP A 202 -23.06 0.63 -2.03
N VAL A 203 -22.05 0.04 -1.38
CA VAL A 203 -22.16 -1.18 -0.55
C VAL A 203 -21.70 -0.93 0.90
N ASP A 204 -22.25 -1.67 1.86
CA ASP A 204 -21.94 -1.50 3.29
C ASP A 204 -20.87 -2.49 3.82
N SER A 205 -20.47 -3.50 3.03
CA SER A 205 -19.56 -4.57 3.49
C SER A 205 -18.71 -5.22 2.39
N LEU A 206 -17.61 -5.87 2.81
CA LEU A 206 -16.69 -6.59 1.91
C LEU A 206 -17.35 -7.78 1.18
N GLY A 207 -18.36 -8.40 1.81
CA GLY A 207 -19.10 -9.49 1.18
C GLY A 207 -20.06 -9.00 0.09
N GLU A 208 -20.70 -7.85 0.32
CA GLU A 208 -21.55 -7.19 -0.68
C GLU A 208 -20.70 -6.61 -1.81
N LEU A 209 -19.52 -6.03 -1.51
CA LEU A 209 -18.55 -5.60 -2.52
C LEU A 209 -18.20 -6.74 -3.46
N ASN A 210 -17.63 -7.85 -2.96
CA ASN A 210 -17.21 -8.95 -3.83
C ASN A 210 -18.39 -9.56 -4.61
N HIS A 211 -19.62 -9.59 -4.05
CA HIS A 211 -20.81 -10.00 -4.81
C HIS A 211 -21.19 -8.99 -5.91
N ALA A 212 -21.06 -7.68 -5.68
CA ALA A 212 -21.34 -6.68 -6.70
C ALA A 212 -20.35 -6.82 -7.88
N LEU A 213 -19.07 -7.04 -7.56
CA LEU A 213 -18.01 -7.24 -8.55
C LEU A 213 -18.17 -8.54 -9.36
N GLU A 214 -18.61 -9.64 -8.72
CA GLU A 214 -18.94 -10.91 -9.41
C GLU A 214 -20.13 -10.77 -10.40
N VAL A 215 -21.07 -9.84 -10.15
CA VAL A 215 -22.24 -9.61 -11.03
C VAL A 215 -21.86 -8.78 -12.26
N ASP A 216 -21.00 -7.78 -12.12
CA ASP A 216 -20.56 -6.94 -13.25
C ASP A 216 -19.77 -7.77 -14.29
N GLU A 217 -18.95 -8.73 -13.83
CA GLU A 217 -18.28 -9.71 -14.72
C GLU A 217 -19.26 -10.60 -15.52
N THR A 218 -20.52 -10.74 -15.10
CA THR A 218 -21.52 -11.59 -15.80
C THR A 218 -22.52 -10.81 -16.67
N ASP A 219 -22.78 -9.53 -16.41
CA ASP A 219 -23.63 -8.70 -17.30
C ASP A 219 -22.90 -8.28 -18.60
N GLY A 220 -21.58 -8.51 -18.68
CA GLY A 220 -20.78 -8.42 -19.91
C GLY A 220 -21.13 -9.44 -21.02
N GLU A 221 -21.94 -10.47 -20.71
CA GLU A 221 -22.47 -11.44 -21.68
C GLU A 221 -24.00 -11.29 -21.87
N THR A 222 -24.46 -10.15 -22.40
CA THR A 222 -25.87 -9.95 -22.74
C THR A 222 -26.19 -10.09 -24.24
N ASP A 223 -26.93 -11.16 -24.55
CA ASP A 223 -27.77 -11.43 -25.72
C ASP A 223 -27.17 -11.30 -27.15
N ASP A 224 -26.73 -12.44 -27.70
CA ASP A 224 -27.29 -12.94 -28.97
C ASP A 224 -27.12 -14.47 -29.11
N GLU A 225 -28.15 -15.25 -28.76
CA GLU A 225 -28.68 -16.31 -29.65
C GLU A 225 -29.97 -16.95 -29.11
N GLU A 226 -31.04 -16.84 -29.91
CA GLU A 226 -32.40 -17.27 -29.58
C GLU A 226 -32.55 -18.74 -29.12
N ALA A 227 -33.44 -18.91 -28.15
CA ALA A 227 -33.91 -20.22 -27.71
C ALA A 227 -34.54 -21.04 -28.85
N SER A 228 -33.92 -22.17 -29.20
CA SER A 228 -34.53 -23.23 -30.02
C SER A 228 -34.52 -24.57 -29.27
N PRO A 229 -35.69 -25.12 -28.87
CA PRO A 229 -35.75 -26.39 -28.18
C PRO A 229 -35.49 -27.56 -29.15
N SER A 230 -34.32 -28.19 -29.03
CA SER A 230 -33.95 -29.35 -29.86
C SER A 230 -34.78 -30.59 -29.52
N GLY A 231 -35.81 -30.85 -30.32
CA GLY A 231 -36.60 -32.07 -30.30
C GLY A 231 -36.13 -33.08 -31.35
N SER A 232 -35.61 -34.21 -30.87
CA SER A 232 -35.60 -35.55 -31.50
C SER A 232 -35.13 -35.77 -32.95
N ASP A 233 -34.14 -36.67 -33.04
CA ASP A 233 -34.00 -37.76 -34.02
C ASP A 233 -33.39 -37.45 -35.41
N GLY A 234 -32.44 -38.30 -35.82
CA GLY A 234 -31.60 -38.06 -36.99
C GLY A 234 -30.30 -38.86 -37.02
N LEU A 235 -30.36 -40.18 -36.81
CA LEU A 235 -29.19 -41.07 -36.94
C LEU A 235 -28.62 -41.05 -38.38
N GLY A 236 -27.39 -40.55 -38.53
CA GLY A 236 -26.66 -40.48 -39.80
C GLY A 236 -25.23 -40.99 -39.65
N LEU A 237 -25.05 -42.30 -39.52
CA LEU A 237 -23.74 -42.93 -39.51
C LEU A 237 -23.27 -43.15 -40.96
N ASP A 238 -22.25 -42.40 -41.41
CA ASP A 238 -21.53 -42.71 -42.64
C ASP A 238 -20.01 -42.54 -42.47
N SER A 239 -19.35 -43.70 -42.40
CA SER A 239 -18.14 -44.08 -43.15
C SER A 239 -16.95 -43.11 -43.20
N GLY A 240 -15.95 -43.37 -42.35
CA GLY A 240 -14.65 -42.70 -42.40
C GLY A 240 -13.52 -43.38 -41.62
N ILE A 241 -13.65 -44.69 -41.33
CA ILE A 241 -12.60 -45.48 -40.67
C ILE A 241 -11.92 -46.34 -41.72
N ASP A 242 -10.66 -46.04 -42.05
CA ASP A 242 -9.80 -46.91 -42.85
C ASP A 242 -8.66 -47.44 -41.96
N PRO A 243 -8.53 -48.77 -41.77
CA PRO A 243 -7.54 -49.35 -40.88
C PRO A 243 -6.27 -49.78 -41.64
N LEU A 244 -5.10 -49.66 -40.99
CA LEU A 244 -3.98 -50.54 -41.32
C LEU A 244 -3.25 -51.02 -40.06
N VAL A 245 -3.18 -52.34 -39.94
CA VAL A 245 -2.56 -53.12 -38.87
C VAL A 245 -1.33 -53.85 -39.43
N GLY A 246 -0.31 -54.12 -38.61
CA GLY A 246 0.90 -54.86 -39.00
C GLY A 246 2.17 -54.13 -38.54
N ASP A 247 2.57 -54.08 -37.26
CA ASP A 247 2.82 -55.15 -36.26
C ASP A 247 4.29 -55.64 -36.27
N ASP A 248 4.70 -56.37 -35.21
CA ASP A 248 6.02 -56.95 -34.90
C ASP A 248 7.12 -56.01 -34.33
N GLU A 249 7.01 -55.83 -33.00
CA GLU A 249 7.97 -56.26 -31.96
C GLU A 249 9.48 -55.93 -31.97
N ASP A 250 9.93 -55.61 -30.73
CA ASP A 250 11.14 -56.05 -30.03
C ASP A 250 12.39 -55.16 -29.81
N ALA A 251 12.78 -55.15 -28.52
CA ALA A 251 14.11 -54.95 -27.90
C ALA A 251 14.88 -53.61 -27.97
N ASP A 252 14.97 -52.96 -26.80
CA ASP A 252 16.11 -52.15 -26.32
C ASP A 252 17.41 -53.02 -26.34
N PRO A 253 18.64 -52.48 -26.56
CA PRO A 253 19.21 -51.54 -25.58
C PRO A 253 20.13 -50.41 -26.10
N SER A 254 20.15 -49.32 -25.33
CA SER A 254 21.34 -48.49 -24.95
C SER A 254 22.07 -47.58 -25.96
N ASP A 255 22.35 -46.37 -25.46
CA ASP A 255 23.43 -45.42 -25.81
C ASP A 255 23.57 -44.90 -27.26
N GLU A 256 23.24 -43.63 -27.52
CA GLU A 256 24.22 -42.51 -27.46
C GLU A 256 23.57 -41.11 -27.68
N ARG A 257 24.22 -40.10 -27.09
CA ARG A 257 23.94 -38.63 -27.10
C ARG A 257 23.65 -38.00 -28.49
N PRO A 258 22.92 -36.85 -28.59
CA PRO A 258 23.41 -35.58 -28.01
C PRO A 258 22.41 -34.44 -27.66
N ALA A 259 23.01 -33.32 -27.20
CA ALA A 259 22.54 -31.92 -27.28
C ALA A 259 21.71 -31.29 -26.13
N ALA A 260 22.43 -30.52 -25.30
CA ALA A 260 22.10 -29.18 -24.77
C ALA A 260 20.75 -28.94 -24.06
N ALA A 261 20.79 -28.99 -22.72
CA ALA A 261 19.83 -28.33 -21.84
C ALA A 261 20.30 -26.93 -21.40
N ALA A 262 19.33 -26.13 -20.93
CA ALA A 262 19.36 -24.89 -20.13
C ALA A 262 20.68 -24.53 -19.39
N GLY A 263 20.98 -23.27 -19.07
CA GLY A 263 20.13 -22.09 -18.87
C GLY A 263 20.70 -21.26 -17.71
N GLN A 264 20.05 -20.16 -17.31
CA GLN A 264 20.62 -19.15 -16.40
C GLN A 264 21.02 -19.65 -14.99
N ARG A 265 22.12 -19.06 -14.51
CA ARG A 265 22.33 -18.46 -13.17
C ARG A 265 21.24 -18.69 -12.09
N GLN A 266 21.65 -19.25 -10.95
CA GLN A 266 21.33 -18.85 -9.57
C GLN A 266 22.31 -19.62 -8.63
N SER A 267 22.99 -19.01 -7.66
CA SER A 267 22.52 -18.55 -6.33
C SER A 267 22.04 -19.69 -5.41
N ALA A 268 22.75 -19.95 -4.31
CA ALA A 268 22.21 -20.15 -2.94
C ALA A 268 23.22 -20.77 -1.95
N ALA A 269 23.23 -20.24 -0.72
CA ALA A 269 23.37 -20.92 0.59
C ALA A 269 23.83 -19.86 1.63
N SER A 270 23.01 -19.23 2.49
CA SER A 270 21.89 -19.65 3.36
C SER A 270 22.31 -20.17 4.74
N VAL A 271 21.93 -19.40 5.78
CA VAL A 271 21.51 -19.79 7.15
C VAL A 271 20.86 -18.53 7.75
N THR A 272 19.55 -18.36 7.98
CA THR A 272 18.45 -19.15 8.59
C THR A 272 18.54 -19.39 10.09
N SER A 273 17.58 -18.80 10.83
CA SER A 273 17.02 -19.34 12.07
C SER A 273 15.49 -19.19 12.03
N GLN A 274 14.79 -20.31 12.24
CA GLN A 274 13.31 -20.42 12.32
C GLN A 274 12.90 -20.52 13.81
N ARG A 275 11.66 -20.22 14.25
CA ARG A 275 10.49 -21.12 14.54
C ARG A 275 9.76 -20.54 15.78
N ASP A 276 8.54 -20.88 16.21
CA ASP A 276 7.39 -21.70 15.76
C ASP A 276 6.12 -20.94 16.26
N ALA A 277 4.98 -20.81 15.57
CA ALA A 277 3.95 -21.77 15.16
C ALA A 277 2.88 -22.14 16.23
N THR A 278 1.64 -22.35 15.77
CA THR A 278 0.38 -22.70 16.50
C THR A 278 -0.30 -21.58 17.31
N GLY A 279 -1.65 -21.46 17.34
CA GLY A 279 -2.65 -22.15 16.51
C GLY A 279 -4.08 -22.21 17.10
N SER A 280 -5.03 -21.56 16.41
CA SER A 280 -6.45 -21.98 16.28
C SER A 280 -7.46 -21.84 17.45
N ARG A 281 -8.31 -20.80 17.30
CA ARG A 281 -9.80 -20.79 17.29
C ARG A 281 -10.67 -20.83 18.58
N GLN A 282 -11.54 -19.80 18.61
CA GLN A 282 -12.98 -19.78 18.93
C GLN A 282 -13.48 -20.25 20.31
N ALA A 283 -14.03 -19.31 21.09
CA ALA A 283 -15.49 -19.10 21.16
C ALA A 283 -15.83 -17.82 21.96
N SER A 284 -16.73 -16.98 21.44
CA SER A 284 -17.44 -15.98 22.26
C SER A 284 -18.67 -16.63 22.89
N PRO A 285 -19.01 -16.25 24.13
CA PRO A 285 -20.27 -15.52 24.29
C PRO A 285 -20.12 -14.27 25.17
N SER A 286 -21.16 -13.44 25.12
CA SER A 286 -21.23 -12.12 25.72
C SER A 286 -21.33 -12.12 27.25
N ALA A 287 -21.08 -10.91 27.79
CA ALA A 287 -21.69 -10.30 28.97
C ALA A 287 -20.89 -10.22 30.29
N ASP A 288 -20.91 -8.98 30.76
CA ASP A 288 -20.81 -8.47 32.12
C ASP A 288 -19.45 -8.38 32.83
N GLY A 289 -19.29 -7.26 33.54
CA GLY A 289 -18.00 -6.79 34.03
C GLY A 289 -17.70 -7.21 35.47
N THR A 290 -16.52 -7.78 35.67
CA THR A 290 -15.62 -7.47 36.80
C THR A 290 -14.24 -8.00 36.39
N THR A 291 -13.35 -7.13 35.93
CA THR A 291 -11.95 -7.50 35.70
C THR A 291 -11.32 -7.82 37.05
N ASN A 292 -11.01 -9.08 37.31
CA ASN A 292 -10.49 -9.50 38.60
C ASN A 292 -9.04 -9.01 38.74
N ASP A 293 -8.73 -8.43 39.90
CA ASP A 293 -7.39 -7.96 40.28
C ASP A 293 -6.30 -9.05 40.09
N ALA A 294 -6.70 -10.32 40.24
CA ALA A 294 -5.87 -11.50 40.01
C ALA A 294 -5.42 -11.69 38.55
N ASP A 295 -6.23 -11.31 37.56
CA ASP A 295 -5.87 -11.44 36.14
C ASP A 295 -4.80 -10.40 35.76
N LEU A 296 -4.84 -9.21 36.37
CA LEU A 296 -3.82 -8.17 36.17
C LEU A 296 -2.48 -8.57 36.79
N ALA A 297 -2.50 -9.10 38.02
CA ALA A 297 -1.30 -9.61 38.69
C ALA A 297 -0.62 -10.75 37.90
N ALA A 298 -1.39 -11.65 37.30
CA ALA A 298 -0.87 -12.73 36.46
C ALA A 298 -0.19 -12.21 35.17
N VAL A 299 -0.67 -11.10 34.59
CA VAL A 299 -0.05 -10.45 33.43
C VAL A 299 1.25 -9.73 33.82
N GLU A 300 1.30 -9.09 34.99
CA GLU A 300 2.52 -8.44 35.49
C GLU A 300 3.66 -9.46 35.75
N GLU A 301 3.35 -10.63 36.32
CA GLU A 301 4.32 -11.72 36.53
C GLU A 301 4.86 -12.29 35.20
N GLN A 302 4.00 -12.40 34.18
CA GLN A 302 4.41 -12.81 32.83
C GLN A 302 5.31 -11.77 32.16
N LEU A 303 5.01 -10.47 32.30
CA LEU A 303 5.83 -9.38 31.77
C LEU A 303 7.20 -9.32 32.45
N ALA A 304 7.28 -9.54 33.76
CA ALA A 304 8.55 -9.62 34.48
C ALA A 304 9.41 -10.79 33.98
N THR A 305 8.81 -11.98 33.86
CA THR A 305 9.49 -13.19 33.38
C THR A 305 9.98 -13.05 31.93
N LEU A 306 9.18 -12.44 31.05
CA LEU A 306 9.55 -12.19 29.66
C LEU A 306 10.68 -11.15 29.55
N THR A 307 10.66 -10.12 30.39
CA THR A 307 11.72 -9.10 30.45
C THR A 307 13.06 -9.71 30.87
N GLU A 308 13.08 -10.51 31.94
CA GLU A 308 14.30 -11.20 32.39
C GLU A 308 14.84 -12.15 31.30
N THR A 309 13.95 -12.86 30.61
CA THR A 309 14.33 -13.75 29.49
C THR A 309 14.96 -12.98 28.33
N ILE A 310 14.43 -11.79 27.99
CA ILE A 310 14.97 -10.92 26.93
C ILE A 310 16.34 -10.35 27.32
N GLU A 311 16.55 -9.96 28.58
CA GLU A 311 17.86 -9.50 29.05
C GLU A 311 18.92 -10.60 28.97
N GLN A 312 18.58 -11.84 29.38
CA GLN A 312 19.48 -12.99 29.27
C GLN A 312 19.83 -13.31 27.79
N GLN A 313 18.87 -13.21 26.87
CA GLN A 313 19.14 -13.39 25.43
C GLN A 313 20.05 -12.29 24.87
N ASN A 314 19.83 -11.03 25.23
CA ASN A 314 20.68 -9.91 24.80
C ASN A 314 22.12 -10.05 25.32
N GLU A 315 22.32 -10.50 26.55
CA GLU A 315 23.67 -10.75 27.10
C GLU A 315 24.39 -11.90 26.37
N LEU A 316 23.64 -12.95 25.98
CA LEU A 316 24.16 -14.08 25.20
C LEU A 316 24.56 -13.65 23.77
N LEU A 317 23.74 -12.84 23.11
CA LEU A 317 24.05 -12.24 21.80
C LEU A 317 25.30 -11.35 21.86
N ALA A 318 25.46 -10.56 22.94
CA ALA A 318 26.67 -9.76 23.14
C ALA A 318 27.94 -10.63 23.26
N LYS A 319 27.87 -11.73 24.03
CA LYS A 319 28.97 -12.71 24.18
C LYS A 319 29.32 -13.40 22.84
N GLN A 320 28.31 -13.77 22.05
CA GLN A 320 28.52 -14.30 20.69
C GLN A 320 29.19 -13.26 19.78
N GLN A 321 28.71 -12.02 19.76
CA GLN A 321 29.28 -10.96 18.91
C GLN A 321 30.74 -10.63 19.30
N GLN A 322 31.09 -10.69 20.58
CA GLN A 322 32.47 -10.54 21.05
C GLN A 322 33.36 -11.70 20.59
N THR A 323 32.86 -12.94 20.68
CA THR A 323 33.58 -14.14 20.21
C THR A 323 33.83 -14.10 18.70
N ILE A 324 32.83 -13.69 17.91
CA ILE A 324 32.96 -13.49 16.46
C ILE A 324 34.01 -12.42 16.14
N LYS A 325 34.01 -11.28 16.85
CA LYS A 325 35.04 -10.23 16.68
C LYS A 325 36.45 -10.74 17.00
N GLN A 326 36.60 -11.62 17.99
CA GLN A 326 37.89 -12.22 18.31
C GLN A 326 38.36 -13.18 17.20
N LEU A 327 37.49 -14.07 16.71
CA LEU A 327 37.80 -14.99 15.60
C LEU A 327 38.16 -14.25 14.31
N ILE A 328 37.45 -13.16 13.97
CA ILE A 328 37.78 -12.29 12.83
C ILE A 328 39.16 -11.62 13.02
N LYS A 329 39.51 -11.23 14.25
CA LYS A 329 40.81 -10.62 14.55
C LYS A 329 41.95 -11.63 14.39
N GLU A 330 41.77 -12.87 14.86
CA GLU A 330 42.75 -13.94 14.70
C GLU A 330 42.93 -14.34 13.23
N LEU A 331 41.83 -14.49 12.47
CA LEU A 331 41.85 -14.68 11.01
C LEU A 331 42.57 -13.55 10.25
N ARG A 332 42.51 -12.32 10.75
CA ARG A 332 43.19 -11.15 10.16
C ARG A 332 44.67 -11.04 10.55
N GLN A 333 45.12 -11.72 11.60
CA GLN A 333 46.52 -11.74 12.04
C GLN A 333 47.29 -12.98 11.55
N GLY A 334 46.59 -14.02 11.08
CA GLY A 334 47.18 -15.23 10.50
C GLY A 334 47.45 -15.17 8.99
N ARG A 335 47.53 -13.99 8.38
CA ARG A 335 47.72 -13.79 6.93
C ARG A 335 48.68 -12.64 6.62
#